data_AF-A0AAW3TSV3-F1
#
_entry.id   AF-A0AAW3TSV3-F1
#
_cell.length_a   1.000
_cell.length_b   1.000
_cell.length_c   1.000
_cell.angle_alpha   90.00
_cell.angle_beta   90.00
_cell.angle_gamma   90.00
#
_symmetry.space_group_name_H-M   'P 1'
#
loop_
_entity.id
_entity.type
_entity.pdbx_description
1 polymer ?
#
loop_
_entity_poly.entity_id
_entity_poly.type
_entity_poly.pdbx_seq_one_letter_code
_entity_poly.pdbx_strand_id
1 'polypeptide(L)'
;MRGFANLFNFRGRDTRAQFWPYAGIVVCLMMAAMMVVMMPPILSSMERMQRFANEHPDLAQVTQAGAGYAIRVEGYHPELMPDFGNLLWGIALVTAMGVALLAAAVARRLRDAGVAPMLGVLPVPFLFLGIGAMSRVFAATDSAMGWFMLLFVNNLLYLGSLVVLIVLLCRPSRTSASMER
;
A
#
# COMPACT_ATOMS: atom_id res chain seq x y z
N MET A 1 21.94 16.24 4.30
CA MET A 1 20.89 15.23 4.59
C MET A 1 21.54 13.86 4.59
N ARG A 2 21.38 13.03 5.63
CA ARG A 2 22.00 11.68 5.65
C ARG A 2 21.31 10.67 4.71
N GLY A 3 20.10 10.98 4.23
CA GLY A 3 19.51 10.49 2.97
C GLY A 3 19.60 8.99 2.66
N PHE A 4 19.55 8.67 1.35
CA PHE A 4 19.64 7.30 0.80
C PHE A 4 21.00 6.62 1.02
N ALA A 5 22.03 7.32 1.52
CA ALA A 5 23.37 6.77 1.74
C ALA A 5 23.46 5.85 2.98
N ASN A 6 22.40 5.76 3.80
CA ASN A 6 22.38 4.98 5.05
C ASN A 6 21.07 4.16 5.20
N LEU A 7 20.56 3.59 4.11
CA LEU A 7 19.31 2.83 4.09
C LEU A 7 19.30 1.64 5.05
N PHE A 8 20.42 0.95 5.20
CA PHE A 8 20.55 -0.20 6.12
C PHE A 8 21.17 0.16 7.47
N ASN A 9 21.52 1.43 7.70
CA ASN A 9 22.10 1.85 8.95
C ASN A 9 21.01 2.23 9.95
N PHE A 10 20.58 1.26 10.74
CA PHE A 10 19.57 1.49 11.78
C PHE A 10 20.12 2.31 12.96
N ARG A 11 21.43 2.52 13.06
CA ARG A 11 22.05 3.29 14.14
C ARG A 11 21.97 4.80 13.84
N GLY A 12 21.78 5.59 14.89
CA GLY A 12 21.71 7.05 14.80
C GLY A 12 20.36 7.64 15.23
N ARG A 13 20.22 8.94 15.00
CA ARG A 13 19.06 9.77 15.35
C ARG A 13 18.76 10.71 14.19
N ASP A 14 17.51 10.76 13.78
CA ASP A 14 17.00 11.69 12.76
C ASP A 14 15.99 12.64 13.41
N THR A 15 16.17 13.95 13.22
CA THR A 15 15.24 14.96 13.72
C THR A 15 13.98 15.02 12.85
N ARG A 16 12.91 15.68 13.33
CA ARG A 16 11.67 15.86 12.56
C ARG A 16 11.90 16.49 11.18
N ALA A 17 12.73 17.53 11.13
CA ALA A 17 13.03 18.27 9.92
C ALA A 17 13.79 17.44 8.87
N GLN A 18 14.46 16.37 9.28
CA GLN A 18 15.15 15.45 8.37
C GLN A 18 14.25 14.28 7.96
N PHE A 19 13.46 13.76 8.91
CA PHE A 19 12.59 12.60 8.72
C PHE A 19 11.45 12.87 7.73
N TRP A 20 10.68 13.95 7.92
CA TRP A 20 9.44 14.18 7.15
C TRP A 20 9.68 14.41 5.65
N PRO A 21 10.68 15.20 5.22
CA PRO A 21 10.98 15.33 3.79
C PRO A 21 11.39 14.00 3.14
N TYR A 22 12.21 13.20 3.84
CA TYR A 22 12.60 11.88 3.35
C TYR A 22 11.40 10.92 3.26
N ALA A 23 10.57 10.85 4.30
CA ALA A 23 9.38 10.03 4.31
C ALA A 23 8.41 10.44 3.19
N GLY A 24 8.22 11.74 2.97
CA GLY A 24 7.43 12.27 1.87
C GLY A 24 7.93 11.83 0.50
N ILE A 25 9.24 11.94 0.25
CA ILE A 25 9.86 11.47 -1.00
C ILE A 25 9.63 9.97 -1.20
N VAL A 26 9.86 9.15 -0.16
CA VAL A 26 9.64 7.69 -0.26
C VAL A 26 8.18 7.38 -0.56
N VAL A 27 7.22 8.05 0.09
CA VAL A 27 5.79 7.88 -0.19
C VAL A 27 5.47 8.28 -1.64
N CYS A 28 5.98 9.41 -2.14
CA CYS A 28 5.79 9.80 -3.54
C CYS A 28 6.35 8.77 -4.52
N LEU A 29 7.55 8.23 -4.25
CA LEU A 29 8.15 7.17 -5.05
C LEU A 29 7.31 5.88 -5.01
N MET A 30 6.76 5.52 -3.85
CA MET A 30 5.86 4.37 -3.72
C MET A 30 4.57 4.57 -4.52
N MET A 31 3.99 5.78 -4.50
CA MET A 31 2.79 6.08 -5.30
C MET A 31 3.08 5.97 -6.80
N ALA A 32 4.22 6.51 -7.26
CA ALA A 32 4.64 6.38 -8.65
C ALA A 32 4.90 4.91 -9.04
N ALA A 33 5.58 4.14 -8.18
CA ALA A 33 5.83 2.72 -8.41
C ALA A 33 4.51 1.91 -8.46
N MET A 34 3.56 2.20 -7.58
CA MET A 34 2.24 1.56 -7.63
C MET A 34 1.47 1.90 -8.90
N MET A 35 1.56 3.14 -9.39
CA MET A 35 0.96 3.52 -10.67
C MET A 35 1.57 2.70 -11.82
N VAL A 36 2.89 2.52 -11.84
CA VAL A 36 3.58 1.69 -12.84
C VAL A 36 3.15 0.22 -12.76
N VAL A 37 2.92 -0.32 -11.57
CA VAL A 37 2.45 -1.70 -11.38
C VAL A 37 0.98 -1.88 -11.79
N MET A 38 0.12 -0.90 -11.48
CA MET A 38 -1.33 -0.98 -11.74
C MET A 38 -1.71 -0.72 -13.20
N MET A 39 -0.94 0.11 -13.92
CA MET A 39 -1.29 0.53 -15.27
C MET A 39 -1.37 -0.62 -16.30
N PRO A 40 -0.37 -1.53 -16.41
CA PRO A 40 -0.41 -2.57 -17.44
C PRO A 40 -1.60 -3.52 -17.31
N PRO A 41 -1.95 -4.05 -16.11
CA PRO A 41 -3.14 -4.88 -15.95
C PRO A 41 -4.43 -4.16 -16.37
N ILE A 42 -4.60 -2.88 -16.02
CA ILE A 42 -5.78 -2.08 -16.40
C ILE A 42 -5.89 -1.96 -17.92
N LEU A 43 -4.80 -1.57 -18.58
CA LEU A 43 -4.77 -1.44 -20.04
C LEU A 43 -5.06 -2.78 -20.73
N SER A 44 -4.48 -3.87 -20.22
CA SER A 44 -4.71 -5.21 -20.76
C SER A 44 -6.16 -5.68 -20.60
N SER A 45 -6.81 -5.35 -19.47
CA SER A 45 -8.22 -5.67 -19.26
C SER A 45 -9.13 -4.83 -20.16
N MET A 46 -8.79 -3.55 -20.40
CA MET A 46 -9.52 -2.72 -21.37
C MET A 46 -9.45 -3.29 -22.78
N GLU A 47 -8.25 -3.73 -23.23
CA GLU A 47 -8.09 -4.37 -24.54
C GLU A 47 -8.92 -5.66 -24.66
N ARG A 48 -8.91 -6.51 -23.62
CA ARG A 48 -9.71 -7.75 -23.58
C ARG A 48 -11.20 -7.46 -23.65
N MET A 49 -11.67 -6.47 -22.90
CA MET A 49 -13.08 -6.07 -22.87
C MET A 49 -13.53 -5.51 -24.22
N GLN A 50 -12.67 -4.75 -24.89
CA GLN A 50 -12.96 -4.23 -26.23
C GLN A 50 -13.00 -5.35 -27.28
N ARG A 51 -12.09 -6.33 -27.21
CA ARG A 51 -12.13 -7.51 -28.09
C ARG A 51 -13.40 -8.33 -27.86
N PHE A 52 -13.75 -8.60 -26.62
CA PHE A 52 -14.95 -9.35 -26.25
C PHE A 52 -16.23 -8.66 -26.77
N ALA A 53 -16.33 -7.34 -26.64
CA ALA A 53 -17.47 -6.59 -27.16
C ALA A 53 -17.59 -6.64 -28.69
N ASN A 54 -16.47 -6.73 -29.41
CA ASN A 54 -16.46 -6.87 -30.86
C ASN A 54 -16.79 -8.31 -31.32
N GLU A 55 -16.35 -9.31 -30.55
CA GLU A 55 -16.53 -10.74 -30.87
C GLU A 55 -17.92 -11.26 -30.45
N HIS A 56 -18.54 -10.66 -29.43
CA HIS A 56 -19.86 -11.01 -28.89
C HIS A 56 -20.80 -9.79 -28.81
N PRO A 57 -21.23 -9.23 -29.96
CA PRO A 57 -22.10 -8.05 -30.00
C PRO A 57 -23.51 -8.30 -29.42
N ASP A 58 -23.89 -9.56 -29.23
CA ASP A 58 -25.12 -10.03 -28.60
C ASP A 58 -25.04 -10.07 -27.06
N LEU A 59 -23.84 -10.19 -26.49
CA LEU A 59 -23.60 -10.27 -25.03
C LEU A 59 -23.00 -8.99 -24.43
N ALA A 60 -22.67 -8.01 -25.28
CA ALA A 60 -22.10 -6.73 -24.89
C ALA A 60 -22.93 -5.56 -25.43
N GLN A 61 -23.62 -4.85 -24.53
CA GLN A 61 -24.22 -3.56 -24.90
C GLN A 61 -23.16 -2.47 -24.80
N VAL A 62 -22.75 -1.95 -25.95
CA VAL A 62 -21.84 -0.82 -26.06
C VAL A 62 -22.66 0.46 -26.13
N THR A 63 -22.72 1.21 -25.02
CA THR A 63 -23.36 2.51 -24.99
C THR A 63 -22.27 3.58 -25.10
N GLN A 64 -22.15 4.22 -26.27
CA GLN A 64 -21.38 5.46 -26.41
C GLN A 64 -22.16 6.58 -25.71
N ALA A 65 -21.69 7.03 -24.56
CA ALA A 65 -22.24 8.19 -23.87
C ALA A 65 -21.26 9.37 -24.03
N GLY A 66 -21.41 10.12 -25.13
CA GLY A 66 -20.61 11.31 -25.40
C GLY A 66 -19.11 11.01 -25.50
N ALA A 67 -18.30 11.58 -24.59
CA ALA A 67 -16.84 11.35 -24.55
C ALA A 67 -16.43 10.03 -23.85
N GLY A 68 -17.39 9.23 -23.36
CA GLY A 68 -17.14 8.00 -22.59
C GLY A 68 -17.60 6.73 -23.31
N TYR A 69 -16.77 5.69 -23.24
CA TYR A 69 -17.07 4.35 -23.72
C TYR A 69 -17.51 3.49 -22.53
N ALA A 70 -18.76 3.03 -22.49
CA ALA A 70 -19.28 2.16 -21.45
C ALA A 70 -19.70 0.81 -22.06
N ILE A 71 -19.04 -0.27 -21.66
CA ILE A 71 -19.34 -1.63 -22.10
C ILE A 71 -20.03 -2.35 -20.95
N ARG A 72 -21.31 -2.70 -21.12
CA ARG A 72 -22.04 -3.55 -20.17
C ARG A 72 -21.98 -4.98 -20.69
N VAL A 73 -21.26 -5.83 -19.97
CA VAL A 73 -21.15 -7.26 -20.27
C VAL A 73 -22.11 -8.02 -19.37
N GLU A 74 -22.99 -8.83 -19.95
CA GLU A 74 -23.90 -9.69 -19.19
C GLU A 74 -23.24 -11.04 -18.86
N GLY A 75 -23.31 -11.46 -17.60
CA GLY A 75 -22.73 -12.73 -17.12
C GLY A 75 -21.39 -12.60 -16.39
N TYR A 76 -20.88 -13.74 -15.88
CA TYR A 76 -19.59 -13.84 -15.19
C TYR A 76 -18.49 -14.23 -16.19
N HIS A 77 -17.64 -13.28 -16.58
CA HIS A 77 -16.56 -13.46 -17.56
C HIS A 77 -15.19 -13.24 -16.90
N PRO A 78 -14.64 -14.27 -16.22
CA PRO A 78 -13.38 -14.18 -15.49
C PRO A 78 -12.17 -13.87 -16.40
N GLU A 79 -12.25 -14.16 -17.69
CA GLU A 79 -11.22 -13.85 -18.70
C GLU A 79 -10.97 -12.35 -18.90
N LEU A 80 -11.95 -11.51 -18.58
CA LEU A 80 -11.86 -10.05 -18.65
C LEU A 80 -11.17 -9.45 -17.41
N MET A 81 -11.09 -10.22 -16.32
CA MET A 81 -10.45 -9.77 -15.09
C MET A 81 -8.92 -9.68 -15.27
N PRO A 82 -8.27 -8.70 -14.61
CA PRO A 82 -6.82 -8.65 -14.56
C PRO A 82 -6.25 -9.90 -13.88
N ASP A 83 -5.03 -10.28 -14.26
CA ASP A 83 -4.28 -11.31 -13.54
C ASP A 83 -3.91 -10.80 -12.14
N PHE A 84 -4.75 -11.14 -11.15
CA PHE A 84 -4.55 -10.77 -9.76
C PHE A 84 -3.28 -11.38 -9.16
N GLY A 85 -2.79 -12.51 -9.67
CA GLY A 85 -1.58 -13.14 -9.14
C GLY A 85 -0.35 -12.26 -9.36
N ASN A 86 -0.12 -11.86 -10.61
CA ASN A 86 0.98 -10.97 -10.97
C ASN A 86 0.81 -9.57 -10.36
N LEU A 87 -0.42 -9.05 -10.34
CA LEU A 87 -0.73 -7.76 -9.74
C LEU A 87 -0.41 -7.74 -8.23
N LEU A 88 -0.89 -8.74 -7.48
CA LEU A 88 -0.67 -8.83 -6.04
C LEU A 88 0.82 -8.99 -5.70
N TRP A 89 1.58 -9.72 -6.52
CA TRP A 89 3.03 -9.82 -6.36
C TRP A 89 3.74 -8.47 -6.56
N GLY A 90 3.36 -7.72 -7.59
CA GLY A 90 3.88 -6.37 -7.81
C GLY A 90 3.58 -5.42 -6.64
N ILE A 91 2.35 -5.45 -6.13
CA ILE A 91 1.92 -4.68 -4.95
C ILE A 91 2.75 -5.08 -3.72
N ALA A 92 2.94 -6.37 -3.49
CA ALA A 92 3.72 -6.88 -2.36
C ALA A 92 5.19 -6.42 -2.44
N LEU A 93 5.79 -6.46 -3.63
CA LEU A 93 7.17 -6.01 -3.84
C LEU A 93 7.35 -4.52 -3.55
N VAL A 94 6.50 -3.67 -4.15
CA VAL A 94 6.55 -2.21 -3.94
C VAL A 94 6.34 -1.87 -2.47
N THR A 95 5.40 -2.55 -1.81
CA THR A 95 5.12 -2.36 -0.39
C THR A 95 6.32 -2.78 0.48
N ALA A 96 6.92 -3.94 0.21
CA ALA A 96 8.09 -4.42 0.92
C ALA A 96 9.29 -3.47 0.77
N MET A 97 9.53 -2.96 -0.44
CA MET A 97 10.56 -1.95 -0.69
C MET A 97 10.28 -0.66 0.09
N GLY A 98 9.04 -0.17 0.07
CA GLY A 98 8.63 1.00 0.85
C GLY A 98 8.87 0.84 2.35
N VAL A 99 8.48 -0.31 2.91
CA VAL A 99 8.75 -0.66 4.31
C VAL A 99 10.25 -0.67 4.58
N ALA A 100 11.06 -1.30 3.71
CA ALA A 100 12.50 -1.35 3.88
C ALA A 100 13.16 0.05 3.85
N LEU A 101 12.75 0.91 2.92
CA LEU A 101 13.26 2.28 2.79
C LEU A 101 12.88 3.15 4.00
N LEU A 102 11.70 2.93 4.59
CA LEU A 102 11.23 3.68 5.76
C LEU A 102 11.76 3.10 7.08
N ALA A 103 12.04 1.79 7.16
CA ALA A 103 12.34 1.10 8.40
C ALA A 103 13.50 1.72 9.18
N ALA A 104 14.64 1.98 8.52
CA ALA A 104 15.78 2.59 9.17
C ALA A 104 15.50 4.04 9.60
N ALA A 105 14.78 4.82 8.79
CA ALA A 105 14.41 6.19 9.12
C ALA A 105 13.44 6.26 10.32
N VAL A 106 12.43 5.39 10.35
CA VAL A 106 11.49 5.23 11.48
C VAL A 106 12.24 4.84 12.75
N ALA A 107 13.16 3.86 12.66
CA ALA A 107 13.94 3.41 13.81
C ALA A 107 14.85 4.51 14.39
N ARG A 108 15.51 5.31 13.53
CA ARG A 108 16.32 6.46 13.94
C ARG A 108 15.47 7.58 14.53
N ARG A 109 14.29 7.83 13.97
CA ARG A 109 13.35 8.86 14.43
C ARG A 109 12.75 8.52 15.79
N LEU A 110 12.32 7.27 16.01
CA LEU A 110 11.83 6.81 17.30
C LEU A 110 12.92 6.93 18.38
N ARG A 111 14.16 6.55 18.04
CA ARG A 111 15.33 6.73 18.93
C ARG A 111 15.55 8.19 19.32
N ASP A 112 15.41 9.11 18.37
CA ASP A 112 15.54 10.55 18.61
C ASP A 112 14.43 11.10 19.52
N ALA A 113 13.21 10.58 19.38
CA ALA A 113 12.09 10.86 20.27
C ALA A 113 12.18 10.18 21.65
N GLY A 114 13.22 9.37 21.91
CA GLY A 114 13.38 8.61 23.15
C GLY A 114 12.45 7.40 23.27
N VAL A 115 11.91 6.92 22.15
CA VAL A 115 10.97 5.79 22.05
C VAL A 115 11.70 4.54 21.54
N ALA A 116 11.29 3.37 21.99
CA ALA A 116 11.85 2.10 21.54
C ALA A 116 11.64 1.89 20.01
N PRO A 117 12.69 1.65 19.22
CA PRO A 117 12.59 1.44 17.76
C PRO A 117 11.69 0.28 17.35
N MET A 118 11.53 -0.73 18.22
CA MET A 118 10.66 -1.88 17.98
C MET A 118 9.19 -1.50 17.78
N LEU A 119 8.74 -0.37 18.35
CA LEU A 119 7.38 0.12 18.12
C LEU A 119 7.13 0.56 16.67
N GLY A 120 8.19 0.79 15.89
CA GLY A 120 8.10 1.02 14.44
C GLY A 120 7.61 -0.19 13.65
N VAL A 121 7.73 -1.39 14.20
CA VAL A 121 7.30 -2.65 13.56
C VAL A 121 5.82 -2.92 13.80
N LEU A 122 5.17 -2.22 14.73
CA LEU A 122 3.77 -2.45 15.12
C LEU A 122 2.77 -2.59 13.95
N PRO A 123 2.79 -1.74 12.90
CA PRO A 123 1.86 -1.89 11.77
C PRO A 123 2.21 -3.02 10.79
N VAL A 124 3.45 -3.53 10.83
CA VAL A 124 3.97 -4.46 9.81
C VAL A 124 3.25 -5.81 9.80
N PRO A 125 3.00 -6.48 10.96
CA PRO A 125 2.24 -7.73 10.97
C PRO A 125 0.85 -7.59 10.36
N PHE A 126 0.11 -6.52 10.69
CA PHE A 126 -1.24 -6.29 10.16
C PHE A 126 -1.24 -6.03 8.65
N LEU A 127 -0.21 -5.36 8.15
CA LEU A 127 -0.01 -5.14 6.71
C LEU A 127 0.19 -6.48 5.98
N PHE A 128 1.09 -7.35 6.46
CA PHE A 128 1.33 -8.65 5.82
C PHE A 128 0.15 -9.61 5.96
N LEU A 129 -0.54 -9.61 7.11
CA LEU A 129 -1.78 -10.35 7.29
C LEU A 129 -2.86 -9.88 6.33
N GLY A 130 -2.99 -8.56 6.13
CA GLY A 130 -3.95 -7.99 5.17
C GLY A 130 -3.67 -8.43 3.74
N ILE A 131 -2.42 -8.33 3.28
CA ILE A 131 -2.01 -8.75 1.92
C ILE A 131 -2.27 -10.25 1.73
N GLY A 132 -1.89 -11.09 2.69
CA GLY A 132 -2.08 -12.55 2.60
C GLY A 132 -3.54 -13.00 2.71
N ALA A 133 -4.38 -12.29 3.47
CA ALA A 133 -5.81 -12.59 3.57
C ALA A 133 -6.59 -12.10 2.34
N MET A 134 -6.12 -11.09 1.62
CA MET A 134 -6.75 -10.61 0.39
C MET A 134 -6.84 -11.71 -0.68
N SER A 135 -5.78 -12.51 -0.86
CA SER A 135 -5.81 -13.63 -1.82
C SER A 135 -6.82 -14.72 -1.43
N ARG A 136 -7.09 -14.90 -0.13
CA ARG A 136 -8.11 -15.83 0.37
C ARG A 136 -9.52 -15.34 0.06
N VAL A 137 -9.78 -14.03 0.13
CA VAL A 137 -11.07 -13.45 -0.24
C VAL A 137 -11.36 -13.66 -1.72
N PHE A 138 -10.40 -13.38 -2.60
CA PHE A 138 -10.59 -13.57 -4.04
C PHE A 138 -10.75 -15.05 -4.45
N ALA A 139 -10.26 -15.98 -3.62
CA ALA A 139 -10.42 -17.42 -3.85
C ALA A 139 -11.68 -18.02 -3.18
N ALA A 140 -12.32 -17.32 -2.24
CA ALA A 140 -13.42 -17.86 -1.46
C ALA A 140 -14.78 -17.58 -2.12
N THR A 141 -15.47 -18.64 -2.55
CA THR A 141 -16.82 -18.56 -3.14
C THR A 141 -17.94 -18.48 -2.09
N ASP A 142 -17.79 -19.13 -0.93
CA ASP A 142 -18.90 -19.31 0.03
C ASP A 142 -18.71 -18.62 1.40
N SER A 143 -17.50 -18.19 1.75
CA SER A 143 -17.17 -17.65 3.09
C SER A 143 -16.72 -16.17 3.08
N ALA A 144 -17.16 -15.41 2.08
CA ALA A 144 -16.77 -14.01 1.87
C ALA A 144 -17.01 -13.11 3.09
N MET A 145 -18.11 -13.29 3.83
CA MET A 145 -18.44 -12.45 5.00
C MET A 145 -17.45 -12.63 6.16
N GLY A 146 -17.02 -13.86 6.46
CA GLY A 146 -16.07 -14.13 7.53
C GLY A 146 -14.69 -13.56 7.22
N TRP A 147 -14.20 -13.79 6.00
CA TRP A 147 -12.93 -13.22 5.54
C TRP A 147 -12.96 -11.69 5.45
N PHE A 148 -14.10 -11.12 5.02
CA PHE A 148 -14.32 -9.68 5.01
C PHE A 148 -14.24 -9.09 6.42
N MET A 149 -14.95 -9.66 7.41
CA MET A 149 -14.92 -9.18 8.79
C MET A 149 -13.52 -9.29 9.40
N LEU A 150 -12.80 -10.39 9.12
CA LEU A 150 -11.42 -10.55 9.55
C LEU A 150 -10.51 -9.47 8.95
N LEU A 151 -10.61 -9.22 7.64
CA LEU A 151 -9.86 -8.16 6.97
C LEU A 151 -10.22 -6.77 7.49
N PHE A 152 -11.50 -6.53 7.78
CA PHE A 152 -11.99 -5.28 8.32
C PHE A 152 -11.38 -5.01 9.71
N VAL A 153 -11.44 -5.98 10.62
CA VAL A 153 -10.83 -5.86 11.95
C VAL A 153 -9.31 -5.70 11.84
N ASN A 154 -8.65 -6.48 10.99
CA ASN A 154 -7.22 -6.33 10.72
C ASN A 154 -6.88 -4.93 10.19
N ASN A 155 -7.72 -4.36 9.32
CA ASN A 155 -7.54 -3.01 8.80
C ASN A 155 -7.71 -1.95 9.89
N LEU A 156 -8.69 -2.08 10.80
CA LEU A 156 -8.83 -1.19 11.94
C LEU A 156 -7.61 -1.24 12.86
N LEU A 157 -7.08 -2.44 13.13
CA LEU A 157 -5.86 -2.62 13.92
C LEU A 157 -4.64 -2.00 13.22
N TYR A 158 -4.52 -2.19 11.90
CA TYR A 158 -3.50 -1.58 11.07
C TYR A 158 -3.56 -0.04 11.16
N LEU A 159 -4.73 0.56 10.93
CA LEU A 159 -4.91 2.02 11.01
C LEU A 159 -4.61 2.55 12.41
N GLY A 160 -5.10 1.88 13.46
CA GLY A 160 -4.80 2.23 14.85
C GLY A 160 -3.29 2.20 15.15
N SER A 161 -2.61 1.14 14.71
CA SER A 161 -1.16 1.02 14.89
C SER A 161 -0.35 2.07 14.11
N LEU A 162 -0.81 2.45 12.91
CA LEU A 162 -0.23 3.53 12.12
C LEU A 162 -0.41 4.88 12.81
N VAL A 163 -1.62 5.18 13.31
CA VAL A 163 -1.88 6.43 14.03
C VAL A 163 -0.98 6.53 15.26
N VAL A 164 -0.89 5.47 16.05
CA VAL A 164 0.03 5.41 17.19
C VAL A 164 1.48 5.66 16.75
N LEU A 165 1.92 5.01 15.68
CA LEU A 165 3.28 5.20 15.16
C LEU A 165 3.52 6.65 14.70
N ILE A 166 2.58 7.24 13.96
CA ILE A 166 2.65 8.63 13.49
C ILE A 166 2.75 9.58 14.68
N VAL A 167 1.92 9.41 15.71
CA VAL A 167 1.96 10.20 16.94
C VAL A 167 3.34 10.10 17.61
N LEU A 168 3.90 8.89 17.71
CA LEU A 168 5.25 8.68 18.26
C LEU A 168 6.33 9.37 17.44
N LEU A 169 6.24 9.31 16.11
CA LEU A 169 7.16 9.98 15.19
C LEU A 169 7.02 11.50 15.23
N CYS A 170 5.86 12.02 15.62
CA CYS A 170 5.62 13.43 15.84
C CYS A 170 6.12 13.96 17.19
N ARG A 171 6.61 13.15 18.15
CA ARG A 171 7.05 13.66 19.47
C ARG A 171 8.29 14.57 19.41
N PRO A 172 8.54 15.50 20.35
CA PRO A 172 9.73 16.34 20.30
C PRO A 172 11.01 15.50 20.41
N SER A 173 12.12 15.98 19.85
CA SER A 173 13.42 15.36 20.05
C SER A 173 13.81 15.49 21.52
N ARG A 174 14.40 14.44 22.11
CA ARG A 174 14.80 14.48 23.53
C ARG A 174 15.80 15.61 23.85
N THR A 175 16.59 16.02 22.86
CA THR A 175 17.65 17.03 23.02
C THR A 175 17.11 18.47 23.14
N SER A 176 15.91 18.76 22.60
CA SER A 176 15.32 20.11 22.76
C SER A 176 14.66 20.28 24.14
N ALA A 177 14.14 19.20 24.73
CA ALA A 177 13.43 19.25 26.02
C ALA A 177 14.34 19.48 27.24
N SER A 178 15.65 19.29 27.12
CA SER A 178 16.61 19.53 28.21
C SER A 178 17.23 20.94 28.20
N MET A 179 16.98 21.75 27.18
CA MET A 179 17.45 23.15 27.10
C MET A 179 16.41 24.17 27.60
N GLU A 180 15.17 23.73 27.83
CA GLU A 180 14.07 24.57 28.36
C GLU A 180 13.77 24.33 29.86
N ARG A 181 14.66 23.65 30.58
CA ARG A 181 14.64 23.54 32.06
C ARG A 181 15.94 24.05 32.63
#